data_AF-A0A2T4J690-F1
#
_entry.id   AF-A0A2T4J690-F1
#
_cell.length_a   1.000
_cell.length_b   1.000
_cell.length_c   1.000
_cell.angle_alpha   90.00
_cell.angle_beta   90.00
_cell.angle_gamma   90.00
#
_symmetry.space_group_name_H-M   'P 1'
#
loop_
_entity.id
_entity.type
_entity.pdbx_description
1 polymer ?
#
loop_
_entity_poly.entity_id
_entity_poly.type
_entity_poly.pdbx_seq_one_letter_code
_entity_poly.pdbx_strand_id
1 'polypeptide(L)'
;VAEMRASSKAAETRPAAAFPHRFRQIQSVAGQYSLVVARVSSENRDYLPIGLEGKDTIIGDRNFALYDAPLWNMALIASRLHWVWIGTVCVRMRTDFSYSNTLGWNTFPVPKLTEKNRADLTAAAEGILLAREAHFPATIADLYDPEKMPANLRAAHDHNDEVLERIYIGRRFRNDTERLEKLFEMYTKMTTKVPA
;
A
#
# COMPACT_ATOMS: atom_id res chain seq x y z
N VAL A 1 -1.56 25.91 -17.92
CA VAL A 1 -1.66 24.51 -18.43
C VAL A 1 -2.06 24.44 -19.89
N ALA A 2 -3.14 25.12 -20.32
CA ALA A 2 -3.58 25.11 -21.73
C ALA A 2 -2.48 25.54 -22.70
N GLU A 3 -1.85 26.69 -22.45
CA GLU A 3 -0.74 27.22 -23.26
C GLU A 3 0.44 26.24 -23.33
N MET A 4 0.91 25.75 -22.17
CA MET A 4 1.96 24.73 -22.09
C MET A 4 1.63 23.48 -22.93
N ARG A 5 0.37 23.00 -22.88
CA ARG A 5 -0.05 21.84 -23.67
C ARG A 5 -0.07 22.15 -25.17
N ALA A 6 -0.57 23.31 -25.57
CA ALA A 6 -0.65 23.73 -26.97
C ALA A 6 0.74 23.92 -27.61
N SER A 7 1.70 24.45 -26.85
CA SER A 7 3.09 24.66 -27.28
C SER A 7 3.98 23.42 -27.12
N SER A 8 3.44 22.28 -26.68
CA SER A 8 4.24 21.08 -26.41
C SER A 8 4.88 20.52 -27.69
N LYS A 9 6.15 20.13 -27.58
CA LYS A 9 6.89 19.44 -28.65
C LYS A 9 6.22 18.11 -29.02
N ALA A 10 5.71 17.39 -28.01
CA ALA A 10 5.02 16.12 -28.21
C ALA A 10 3.62 16.35 -28.80
N ALA A 11 3.43 15.93 -30.06
CA ALA A 11 2.22 16.18 -30.84
C ALA A 11 0.93 15.75 -30.13
N GLU A 12 0.98 14.59 -29.48
CA GLU A 12 -0.15 14.04 -28.76
C GLU A 12 -0.58 14.84 -27.51
N THR A 13 0.26 15.75 -27.01
CA THR A 13 -0.09 16.63 -25.86
C THR A 13 -0.97 17.79 -26.30
N ARG A 14 -0.82 18.27 -27.54
CA ARG A 14 -1.48 19.48 -28.03
C ARG A 14 -3.01 19.39 -28.06
N PRO A 15 -3.64 18.27 -28.50
CA PRO A 15 -5.10 18.14 -28.46
C PRO A 15 -5.70 18.33 -27.06
N ALA A 16 -4.98 17.92 -26.01
CA ALA A 16 -5.42 18.06 -24.62
C ALA A 16 -5.38 19.51 -24.09
N ALA A 17 -4.91 20.48 -24.89
CA ALA A 17 -5.02 21.90 -24.57
C ALA A 17 -6.47 22.39 -24.58
N ALA A 18 -7.36 21.74 -25.34
CA ALA A 18 -8.79 22.05 -25.36
C ALA A 18 -9.53 21.68 -24.05
N PHE A 19 -8.97 20.75 -23.28
CA PHE A 19 -9.48 20.32 -21.97
C PHE A 19 -8.36 20.34 -20.92
N PRO A 20 -7.80 21.52 -20.61
CA PRO A 20 -6.57 21.65 -19.82
C PRO A 20 -6.75 21.22 -18.35
N HIS A 21 -8.00 21.19 -17.87
CA HIS A 21 -8.38 20.76 -16.53
C HIS A 21 -8.48 19.23 -16.39
N ARG A 22 -8.55 18.47 -17.50
CA ARG A 22 -8.66 16.99 -17.45
C ARG A 22 -7.30 16.32 -17.42
N PHE A 23 -7.24 15.17 -16.75
CA PHE A 23 -6.13 14.23 -16.90
C PHE A 23 -6.06 13.73 -18.34
N ARG A 24 -4.85 13.75 -18.92
CA ARG A 24 -4.62 13.25 -20.28
C ARG A 24 -4.41 11.74 -20.30
N GLN A 25 -3.67 11.23 -19.32
CA GLN A 25 -3.35 9.81 -19.19
C GLN A 25 -4.01 9.30 -17.90
N ILE A 26 -5.10 8.57 -18.08
CA ILE A 26 -5.77 7.85 -17.00
C ILE A 26 -5.42 6.39 -17.20
N GLN A 27 -4.65 5.82 -16.27
CA GLN A 27 -4.20 4.42 -16.37
C GLN A 27 -5.35 3.44 -16.14
N SER A 28 -6.26 3.77 -15.22
CA SER A 28 -7.46 3.01 -14.93
C SER A 28 -8.44 3.85 -14.10
N VAL A 29 -9.65 3.34 -13.91
CA VAL A 29 -10.71 3.88 -13.03
C VAL A 29 -11.31 2.75 -12.22
N ALA A 30 -11.69 3.02 -10.97
CA ALA A 30 -12.37 2.02 -10.14
C ALA A 30 -13.88 2.03 -10.39
N GLY A 31 -14.53 0.87 -10.24
CA GLY A 31 -15.98 0.75 -10.19
C GLY A 31 -16.55 1.22 -8.84
N GLN A 32 -15.88 0.89 -7.74
CA GLN A 32 -16.27 1.21 -6.36
C GLN A 32 -15.22 2.07 -5.67
N TYR A 33 -14.00 1.56 -5.54
CA TYR A 33 -12.92 2.24 -4.83
C TYR A 33 -11.53 1.76 -5.29
N SER A 34 -10.51 2.55 -4.97
CA SER A 34 -9.09 2.21 -5.16
C SER A 34 -8.36 2.17 -3.82
N LEU A 35 -7.51 1.17 -3.64
CA LEU A 35 -6.52 1.17 -2.57
C LEU A 35 -5.24 1.84 -3.09
N VAL A 36 -4.76 2.88 -2.40
CA VAL A 36 -3.72 3.77 -2.94
C VAL A 36 -2.48 3.78 -2.06
N VAL A 37 -1.31 3.55 -2.66
CA VAL A 37 -0.02 3.55 -1.96
C VAL A 37 0.89 4.59 -2.60
N ALA A 38 1.48 5.46 -1.79
CA ALA A 38 2.43 6.45 -2.28
C ALA A 38 3.68 5.76 -2.86
N ARG A 39 4.16 6.24 -4.01
CA ARG A 39 5.42 5.75 -4.60
C ARG A 39 6.61 6.06 -3.71
N VAL A 40 6.61 7.21 -3.03
CA VAL A 40 7.66 7.59 -2.10
C VAL A 40 7.04 7.83 -0.72
N SER A 41 7.54 7.12 0.28
CA SER A 41 7.11 7.28 1.67
C SER A 41 8.33 7.28 2.58
N SER A 42 8.29 8.11 3.62
CA SER A 42 9.35 8.16 4.62
C SER A 42 9.54 6.81 5.28
N GLU A 43 10.81 6.41 5.44
CA GLU A 43 11.18 5.22 6.19
C GLU A 43 11.02 5.38 7.71
N ASN A 44 10.82 6.61 8.21
CA ASN A 44 10.66 6.85 9.65
C ASN A 44 9.30 6.37 10.17
N ARG A 45 8.31 6.15 9.30
CA ARG A 45 6.98 5.67 9.71
C ARG A 45 7.05 4.19 10.02
N ASP A 46 6.47 3.77 11.15
CA ASP A 46 6.40 2.35 11.55
C ASP A 46 5.60 1.49 10.55
N TYR A 47 4.67 2.11 9.82
CA TYR A 47 3.76 1.50 8.87
C TYR A 47 3.68 2.31 7.57
N LEU A 48 3.37 1.64 6.45
CA LEU A 48 3.06 2.32 5.20
C LEU A 48 1.62 2.88 5.24
N PRO A 49 1.43 4.19 5.08
CA PRO A 49 0.11 4.74 4.90
C PRO A 49 -0.47 4.29 3.55
N ILE A 50 -1.67 3.73 3.60
CA ILE A 50 -2.46 3.31 2.44
C ILE A 50 -3.81 4.00 2.48
N GLY A 51 -4.23 4.59 1.36
CA GLY A 51 -5.51 5.27 1.20
C GLY A 51 -6.61 4.34 0.66
N LEU A 52 -7.86 4.67 0.96
CA LEU A 52 -9.05 4.11 0.36
C LEU A 52 -9.79 5.26 -0.33
N GLU A 53 -9.74 5.30 -1.65
CA GLU A 53 -10.28 6.39 -2.46
C GLU A 53 -11.52 5.95 -3.24
N GLY A 54 -12.56 6.77 -3.31
CA GLY A 54 -13.78 6.45 -4.04
C GLY A 54 -13.58 6.39 -5.57
N LYS A 55 -14.56 5.84 -6.28
CA LYS A 55 -14.57 5.69 -7.76
C LYS A 55 -14.34 6.99 -8.55
N ASP A 56 -14.65 8.14 -7.96
CA ASP A 56 -14.51 9.45 -8.62
C ASP A 56 -13.07 10.01 -8.54
N THR A 57 -12.16 9.33 -7.84
CA THR A 57 -10.77 9.74 -7.68
C THR A 57 -9.88 9.15 -8.77
N ILE A 58 -9.17 10.01 -9.51
CA ILE A 58 -8.13 9.61 -10.45
C ILE A 58 -6.77 9.60 -9.75
N ILE A 59 -6.08 8.46 -9.81
CA ILE A 59 -4.78 8.27 -9.14
C ILE A 59 -3.64 8.74 -10.05
N GLY A 60 -2.85 9.72 -9.57
CA GLY A 60 -1.70 10.26 -10.28
C GLY A 60 -0.47 9.33 -10.29
N ASP A 61 0.53 9.64 -11.14
CA ASP A 61 1.73 8.82 -11.39
C ASP A 61 2.65 8.59 -10.19
N ARG A 62 2.50 9.42 -9.14
CA ARG A 62 3.26 9.31 -7.89
C ARG A 62 2.65 8.35 -6.88
N ASN A 63 1.63 7.61 -7.28
CA ASN A 63 1.00 6.58 -6.47
C ASN A 63 0.82 5.30 -7.28
N PHE A 64 0.74 4.18 -6.57
CA PHE A 64 0.24 2.92 -7.08
C PHE A 64 -1.19 2.72 -6.59
N ALA A 65 -1.99 2.00 -7.37
CA ALA A 65 -3.37 1.71 -7.02
C ALA A 65 -3.74 0.26 -7.31
N LEU A 66 -4.52 -0.33 -6.40
CA LEU A 66 -5.28 -1.55 -6.66
C LEU A 66 -6.74 -1.14 -6.85
N TYR A 67 -7.26 -1.32 -8.06
CA TYR A 67 -8.63 -0.96 -8.41
C TYR A 67 -9.58 -2.10 -8.06
N ASP A 68 -10.63 -1.81 -7.29
CA ASP A 68 -11.68 -2.76 -6.86
C ASP A 68 -11.13 -4.04 -6.21
N ALA A 69 -9.94 -3.97 -5.62
CA ALA A 69 -9.37 -5.08 -4.88
C ALA A 69 -10.13 -5.28 -3.56
N PRO A 70 -10.34 -6.54 -3.13
CA PRO A 70 -10.93 -6.83 -1.84
C PRO A 70 -10.18 -6.11 -0.70
N LEU A 71 -10.93 -5.59 0.27
CA LEU A 71 -10.38 -4.72 1.32
C LEU A 71 -9.28 -5.39 2.17
N TRP A 72 -9.28 -6.72 2.32
CA TRP A 72 -8.20 -7.44 3.01
C TRP A 72 -6.80 -7.20 2.40
N ASN A 73 -6.68 -6.74 1.15
CA ASN A 73 -5.38 -6.34 0.58
C ASN A 73 -4.79 -5.14 1.32
N MET A 74 -5.64 -4.26 1.86
CA MET A 74 -5.19 -3.13 2.68
C MET A 74 -4.51 -3.60 3.96
N ALA A 75 -5.03 -4.65 4.61
CA ALA A 75 -4.43 -5.24 5.81
C ALA A 75 -2.99 -5.72 5.55
N LEU A 76 -2.73 -6.31 4.38
CA LEU A 76 -1.38 -6.71 3.98
C LEU A 76 -0.47 -5.49 3.85
N ILE A 77 -0.89 -4.47 3.09
CA ILE A 77 -0.04 -3.30 2.83
C ILE A 77 0.22 -2.49 4.11
N ALA A 78 -0.78 -2.40 4.99
CA ALA A 78 -0.72 -1.69 6.26
C ALA A 78 0.03 -2.46 7.38
N SER A 79 0.55 -3.66 7.10
CA SER A 79 1.25 -4.50 8.07
C SER A 79 2.73 -4.18 8.20
N ARG A 80 3.31 -4.51 9.35
CA ARG A 80 4.76 -4.50 9.56
C ARG A 80 5.49 -5.51 8.66
N LEU A 81 4.86 -6.65 8.36
CA LEU A 81 5.42 -7.65 7.45
C LEU A 81 5.69 -7.09 6.05
N HIS A 82 4.72 -6.37 5.48
CA HIS A 82 4.88 -5.77 4.16
C HIS A 82 5.88 -4.59 4.20
N TRP A 83 5.86 -3.81 5.28
CA TRP A 83 6.86 -2.76 5.52
C TRP A 83 8.29 -3.30 5.54
N VAL A 84 8.53 -4.43 6.24
CA VAL A 84 9.87 -5.06 6.29
C VAL A 84 10.26 -5.60 4.92
N TRP A 85 9.31 -6.18 4.18
CA TRP A 85 9.53 -6.67 2.84
C TRP A 85 9.98 -5.56 1.90
N ILE A 86 9.16 -4.51 1.75
CA ILE A 86 9.45 -3.41 0.82
C ILE A 86 10.71 -2.64 1.23
N GLY A 87 10.98 -2.49 2.53
CA GLY A 87 12.22 -1.90 3.02
C GLY A 87 13.49 -2.68 2.67
N THR A 88 13.33 -3.97 2.34
CA THR A 88 14.41 -4.88 1.92
C THR A 88 14.55 -4.97 0.40
N VAL A 89 13.44 -5.11 -0.33
CA VAL A 89 13.48 -5.48 -1.77
C VAL A 89 13.24 -4.31 -2.73
N CYS A 90 12.60 -3.24 -2.27
CA CYS A 90 12.38 -2.07 -3.12
C CYS A 90 13.61 -1.17 -3.13
N VAL A 91 13.75 -0.42 -4.23
CA VAL A 91 14.75 0.65 -4.33
C VAL A 91 14.42 1.80 -3.36
N ARG A 92 15.41 2.64 -3.07
CA ARG A 92 15.26 3.80 -2.18
C ARG A 92 15.42 5.11 -2.92
N MET A 93 14.72 6.14 -2.46
CA MET A 93 14.93 7.52 -2.88
C MET A 93 15.69 8.25 -1.77
N ARG A 94 17.02 8.33 -1.91
CA ARG A 94 17.94 8.62 -0.79
C ARG A 94 17.73 7.57 0.31
N THR A 95 17.14 7.95 1.45
CA THR A 95 16.82 7.05 2.56
C THR A 95 15.39 6.52 2.51
N ASP A 96 14.46 7.30 1.93
CA ASP A 96 13.04 6.98 1.89
C ASP A 96 12.74 5.78 0.96
N PHE A 97 11.63 5.10 1.23
CA PHE A 97 11.17 4.02 0.35
C PHE A 97 10.75 4.56 -1.01
N SER A 98 11.16 3.88 -2.07
CA SER A 98 10.57 4.03 -3.40
C SER A 98 9.82 2.74 -3.75
N TYR A 99 8.54 2.72 -3.38
CA TYR A 99 7.63 1.59 -3.59
C TYR A 99 7.61 1.15 -5.05
N SER A 100 7.52 -0.17 -5.26
CA SER A 100 7.45 -0.79 -6.58
C SER A 100 6.39 -1.88 -6.55
N ASN A 101 5.48 -1.88 -7.52
CA ASN A 101 4.59 -3.02 -7.71
C ASN A 101 5.39 -4.26 -8.14
N THR A 102 6.34 -4.14 -9.06
CA THR A 102 7.13 -5.26 -9.59
C THR A 102 8.02 -5.90 -8.53
N LEU A 103 8.74 -5.10 -7.73
CA LEU A 103 9.68 -5.62 -6.73
C LEU A 103 9.08 -5.79 -5.34
N GLY A 104 8.07 -4.99 -4.97
CA GLY A 104 7.45 -5.03 -3.65
C GLY A 104 6.21 -5.90 -3.64
N TRP A 105 5.13 -5.44 -4.30
CA TRP A 105 3.82 -6.11 -4.23
C TRP A 105 3.79 -7.48 -4.93
N ASN A 106 4.26 -7.57 -6.17
CA ASN A 106 4.18 -8.78 -7.00
C ASN A 106 5.05 -9.94 -6.47
N THR A 107 6.03 -9.62 -5.62
CA THR A 107 6.94 -10.60 -5.01
C THR A 107 6.61 -10.86 -3.55
N PHE A 108 5.67 -10.11 -2.94
CA PHE A 108 5.33 -10.26 -1.53
C PHE A 108 4.73 -11.64 -1.29
N PRO A 109 5.40 -12.51 -0.52
CA PRO A 109 4.97 -13.89 -0.38
C PRO A 109 3.80 -13.97 0.61
N VAL A 110 2.62 -14.31 0.11
CA VAL A 110 1.39 -14.47 0.91
C VAL A 110 1.03 -15.96 0.99
N PRO A 111 0.78 -16.53 2.19
CA PRO A 111 0.33 -17.91 2.30
C PRO A 111 -1.07 -18.07 1.69
N LYS A 112 -1.50 -19.31 1.44
CA LYS A 112 -2.86 -19.57 0.99
C LYS A 112 -3.87 -19.09 2.05
N LEU A 113 -4.67 -18.09 1.72
CA LEU A 113 -5.66 -17.54 2.63
C LEU A 113 -6.97 -18.33 2.58
N THR A 114 -7.48 -18.71 3.76
CA THR A 114 -8.84 -19.24 3.92
C THR A 114 -9.87 -18.10 3.84
N GLU A 115 -11.16 -18.45 3.78
CA GLU A 115 -12.23 -17.45 3.84
C GLU A 115 -12.25 -16.72 5.18
N LYS A 116 -12.05 -17.45 6.28
CA LYS A 116 -11.91 -16.85 7.60
C LYS A 116 -10.72 -15.88 7.66
N ASN A 117 -9.57 -16.23 7.08
CA ASN A 117 -8.41 -15.33 7.03
C ASN A 117 -8.76 -14.02 6.30
N ARG A 118 -9.45 -14.09 5.15
CA ARG A 118 -9.87 -12.90 4.40
C ARG A 118 -10.88 -12.05 5.18
N ALA A 119 -11.81 -12.67 5.89
CA ALA A 119 -12.77 -11.96 6.73
C ALA A 119 -12.07 -11.25 7.90
N ASP A 120 -11.18 -11.95 8.62
CA ASP A 120 -10.43 -11.39 9.75
C ASP A 120 -9.53 -10.22 9.29
N LEU A 121 -8.85 -10.35 8.15
CA LEU A 121 -8.03 -9.28 7.56
C LEU A 121 -8.88 -8.10 7.08
N THR A 122 -10.08 -8.35 6.55
CA THR A 122 -11.01 -7.27 6.19
C THR A 122 -11.40 -6.47 7.44
N ALA A 123 -11.79 -7.15 8.51
CA ALA A 123 -12.15 -6.49 9.78
C ALA A 123 -10.97 -5.70 10.38
N ALA A 124 -9.75 -6.21 10.28
CA ALA A 124 -8.55 -5.48 10.71
C ALA A 124 -8.31 -4.20 9.88
N ALA A 125 -8.49 -4.27 8.55
CA ALA A 125 -8.38 -3.10 7.67
C ALA A 125 -9.46 -2.04 7.99
N GLU A 126 -10.71 -2.47 8.23
CA GLU A 126 -11.79 -1.58 8.66
C GLU A 126 -11.47 -0.92 10.01
N GLY A 127 -10.92 -1.66 10.96
CA GLY A 127 -10.47 -1.14 12.25
C GLY A 127 -9.43 -0.01 12.10
N ILE A 128 -8.48 -0.16 11.17
CA ILE A 128 -7.50 0.89 10.85
C ILE A 128 -8.21 2.13 10.26
N LEU A 129 -9.14 1.95 9.32
CA LEU A 129 -9.90 3.05 8.71
C LEU A 129 -10.72 3.82 9.74
N LEU A 130 -11.46 3.10 10.60
CA LEU A 130 -12.25 3.70 11.68
C LEU A 130 -11.37 4.43 12.70
N ALA A 131 -10.21 3.86 13.04
CA ALA A 131 -9.28 4.51 13.96
C ALA A 131 -8.73 5.83 13.38
N ARG A 132 -8.51 5.92 12.06
CA ARG A 132 -8.12 7.17 11.40
C ARG A 132 -9.25 8.19 11.39
N GLU A 133 -10.46 7.76 11.05
CA GLU A 133 -11.64 8.65 10.96
C GLU A 133 -11.97 9.33 12.29
N ALA A 134 -11.75 8.64 13.42
CA ALA A 134 -11.94 9.18 14.76
C ALA A 134 -11.09 10.43 15.08
N HIS A 135 -10.10 10.76 14.25
CA HIS A 135 -9.20 11.90 14.43
C HIS A 135 -9.36 12.98 13.37
N PHE A 136 -10.44 12.97 12.59
CA PHE A 136 -10.73 14.07 11.66
C PHE A 136 -10.74 15.43 12.42
N PRO A 137 -10.08 16.49 11.91
CA PRO A 137 -9.51 16.66 10.56
C PRO A 137 -7.99 16.41 10.42
N ALA A 138 -7.37 15.62 11.31
CA ALA A 138 -5.94 15.32 11.22
C ALA A 138 -5.54 14.69 9.88
N THR A 139 -4.39 15.08 9.33
CA THR A 139 -3.92 14.54 8.05
C THR A 139 -3.29 13.16 8.23
N ILE A 140 -3.15 12.39 7.14
CA ILE A 140 -2.39 11.13 7.14
C ILE A 140 -0.94 11.34 7.61
N ALA A 141 -0.33 12.50 7.35
CA ALA A 141 1.01 12.78 7.84
C ALA A 141 1.04 12.93 9.37
N ASP A 142 0.05 13.61 9.95
CA ASP A 142 -0.07 13.79 11.41
C ASP A 142 -0.34 12.44 12.11
N LEU A 143 -1.22 11.62 11.54
CA LEU A 143 -1.62 10.34 12.11
C LEU A 143 -0.49 9.29 12.11
N TYR A 144 0.48 9.43 11.20
CA TYR A 144 1.60 8.50 11.04
C TYR A 144 2.95 9.12 11.43
N ASP A 145 2.96 10.24 12.16
CA ASP A 145 4.14 10.71 12.88
C ASP A 145 4.48 9.69 13.98
N PRO A 146 5.68 9.09 14.01
CA PRO A 146 6.03 8.04 14.97
C PRO A 146 5.89 8.46 16.43
N GLU A 147 6.17 9.72 16.75
CA GLU A 147 6.12 10.26 18.11
C GLU A 147 4.68 10.64 18.52
N LYS A 148 3.80 10.92 17.55
CA LYS A 148 2.45 11.46 17.79
C LYS A 148 1.31 10.56 17.32
N MET A 149 1.61 9.40 16.74
CA MET A 149 0.59 8.48 16.24
C MET A 149 -0.40 8.13 17.39
N PRO A 150 -1.71 8.38 17.20
CA PRO A 150 -2.71 8.12 18.22
C PRO A 150 -2.72 6.67 18.71
N ALA A 151 -2.93 6.48 20.01
CA ALA A 151 -2.85 5.17 20.64
C ALA A 151 -3.84 4.14 20.04
N ASN A 152 -5.07 4.56 19.70
CA ASN A 152 -6.06 3.69 19.07
C ASN A 152 -5.66 3.27 17.64
N LEU A 153 -5.01 4.16 16.87
CA LEU A 153 -4.49 3.83 15.54
C LEU A 153 -3.32 2.86 15.63
N ARG A 154 -2.41 3.08 16.58
CA ARG A 154 -1.31 2.15 16.86
C ARG A 154 -1.84 0.77 17.27
N ALA A 155 -2.84 0.71 18.13
CA ALA A 155 -3.49 -0.53 18.53
C ALA A 155 -4.21 -1.23 17.35
N ALA A 156 -4.82 -0.49 16.44
CA ALA A 156 -5.44 -1.05 15.23
C ALA A 156 -4.40 -1.72 14.31
N HIS A 157 -3.24 -1.08 14.13
CA HIS A 157 -2.13 -1.69 13.39
C HIS A 157 -1.54 -2.90 14.10
N ASP A 158 -1.36 -2.84 15.43
CA ASP A 158 -0.88 -3.97 16.23
C ASP A 158 -1.81 -5.18 16.15
N HIS A 159 -3.13 -4.95 16.17
CA HIS A 159 -4.14 -6.00 15.94
C HIS A 159 -4.04 -6.60 14.53
N ASN A 160 -3.89 -5.74 13.51
CA ASN A 160 -3.70 -6.19 12.13
C ASN A 160 -2.45 -7.07 11.98
N ASP A 161 -1.33 -6.67 12.59
CA ASP A 161 -0.10 -7.47 12.62
C ASP A 161 -0.33 -8.79 13.34
N GLU A 162 -1.00 -8.81 14.49
CA GLU A 162 -1.28 -10.07 15.19
C GLU A 162 -2.09 -11.06 14.33
N VAL A 163 -3.16 -10.58 13.68
CA VAL A 163 -3.99 -11.39 12.80
C VAL A 163 -3.13 -11.95 11.65
N LEU A 164 -2.36 -11.09 11.00
CA LEU A 164 -1.53 -11.49 9.86
C LEU A 164 -0.42 -12.46 10.28
N GLU A 165 0.29 -12.20 11.36
CA GLU A 165 1.39 -13.04 11.82
C GLU A 165 0.91 -14.42 12.27
N ARG A 166 -0.26 -14.52 12.91
CA ARG A 166 -0.92 -15.80 13.19
C ARG A 166 -1.25 -16.57 11.91
N ILE A 167 -1.62 -15.89 10.82
CA ILE A 167 -1.82 -16.55 9.51
C ILE A 167 -0.50 -17.09 8.94
N TYR A 168 0.63 -16.39 9.15
CA TYR A 168 1.93 -16.81 8.62
C TYR A 168 2.58 -17.95 9.41
N ILE A 169 2.57 -17.88 10.74
CA ILE A 169 3.32 -18.81 11.61
C ILE A 169 2.55 -19.29 12.85
N GLY A 170 1.27 -18.93 13.01
CA GLY A 170 0.44 -19.33 14.16
C GLY A 170 0.70 -18.56 15.46
N ARG A 171 1.64 -17.61 15.47
CA ARG A 171 1.99 -16.72 16.59
C ARG A 171 2.55 -15.40 16.09
N ARG A 172 2.88 -14.48 16.99
CA ARG A 172 3.64 -13.27 16.64
C ARG A 172 5.10 -13.60 16.34
N PHE A 173 5.70 -12.84 15.42
CA PHE A 173 7.15 -12.83 15.20
C PHE A 173 7.86 -12.14 16.36
N ARG A 174 9.09 -12.57 16.63
CA ARG A 174 9.94 -12.03 17.70
C ARG A 174 10.53 -10.67 17.34
N ASN A 175 10.87 -10.46 16.08
CA ASN A 175 11.50 -9.24 15.57
C ASN A 175 11.47 -9.21 14.02
N ASP A 176 11.95 -8.11 13.44
CA ASP A 176 11.98 -7.92 11.98
C ASP A 176 12.93 -8.89 11.26
N THR A 177 13.97 -9.40 11.93
CA THR A 177 14.85 -10.44 11.36
C THR A 177 14.08 -11.73 11.11
N GLU A 178 13.31 -12.21 12.10
CA GLU A 178 12.50 -13.43 11.94
C GLU A 178 11.41 -13.24 10.88
N ARG A 179 10.81 -12.04 10.78
CA ARG A 179 9.87 -11.69 9.70
C ARG A 179 10.53 -11.89 8.35
N LEU A 180 11.71 -11.29 8.16
CA LEU A 180 12.39 -11.29 6.88
C LEU A 180 12.88 -12.69 6.47
N GLU A 181 13.44 -13.45 7.41
CA GLU A 181 13.83 -14.85 7.18
C GLU A 181 12.64 -15.68 6.68
N LYS A 182 11.47 -15.53 7.32
CA LYS A 182 10.28 -16.27 6.93
C LYS A 182 9.77 -15.87 5.54
N LEU A 183 9.77 -14.57 5.24
CA LEU A 183 9.36 -14.06 3.93
C LEU A 183 10.28 -14.59 2.83
N PHE A 184 11.60 -14.56 3.01
CA PHE A 184 12.53 -15.14 2.03
C PHE A 184 12.36 -16.66 1.88
N GLU A 185 12.19 -17.40 2.97
CA GLU A 185 11.90 -18.84 2.93
C GLU A 185 10.66 -19.13 2.06
N MET A 186 9.59 -18.36 2.23
CA MET A 186 8.36 -18.50 1.45
C MET A 186 8.56 -18.10 -0.01
N TYR A 187 9.22 -16.97 -0.26
CA TYR A 187 9.52 -16.49 -1.60
C TYR A 187 10.30 -17.53 -2.40
N THR A 188 11.41 -18.05 -1.84
CA THR A 188 12.22 -19.11 -2.49
C THR A 188 11.38 -20.34 -2.80
N LYS A 189 10.51 -20.79 -1.88
CA LYS A 189 9.61 -21.93 -2.11
C LYS A 189 8.60 -21.68 -3.22
N MET A 190 8.12 -20.45 -3.38
CA MET A 190 7.18 -20.08 -4.44
C MET A 190 7.86 -20.01 -5.81
N THR A 191 9.09 -19.50 -5.89
CA THR A 191 9.81 -19.33 -7.16
C THR A 191 10.50 -20.61 -7.65
N THR A 192 10.94 -21.50 -6.75
CA THR A 192 11.60 -22.77 -7.10
C THR A 192 10.63 -23.87 -7.53
N LYS A 193 9.35 -23.74 -7.22
CA LYS A 193 8.30 -24.71 -7.58
C LYS A 193 7.66 -24.44 -8.94
N VAL A 194 8.03 -23.37 -9.63
CA VAL A 194 7.57 -23.12 -11.01
C VAL A 194 8.55 -23.85 -11.93
N PRO A 195 8.16 -24.97 -12.58
CA PRO A 195 8.98 -25.52 -13.65
C PRO A 195 9.01 -24.51 -14.81
N ALA A 196 10.15 -24.43 -15.50
CA ALA A 196 10.26 -23.69 -16.75
C ALA A 196 9.24 -24.18 -17.80
#